data_AF-A0A1G8W1C2-F1
#
_entry.id   AF-A0A1G8W1C2-F1
#
_cell.length_a   1.000
_cell.length_b   1.000
_cell.length_c   1.000
_cell.angle_alpha   90.00
_cell.angle_beta   90.00
_cell.angle_gamma   90.00
#
_symmetry.space_group_name_H-M   'P 1'
#
loop_
_entity.id
_entity.type
_entity.pdbx_description
1 polymer ?
#
loop_
_entity_poly.entity_id
_entity_poly.type
_entity_poly.pdbx_seq_one_letter_code
_entity_poly.pdbx_strand_id
1 'polypeptide(L)'
;MNDDAPSEAQAPAEPDGGKTAPAEVGVGPWEGPLPAGEHWDPDLLADGDRRNVVDKYRYWKHEAIVADLDSKRHDFHIAIENWQHDLNIGTVVRTANAFLAKEVHIIGRRRWNRRGAMVTDRYQHVRHHPTVQDFVAWAQGEGLAIIGIDIFPDSVPLESYDLPRNCVLVFGQEGPGLTPEVHDAAVATLSIEQYGSTRSINAASAAAIAMHAWIRRHNFGQRVTG
;
A
#
# COMPACT_ATOMS: atom_id res chain seq x y z
N MET A 1 -39.81 -60.00 -0.06
CA MET A 1 -39.27 -59.05 0.92
C MET A 1 -38.06 -59.69 1.55
N ASN A 2 -36.87 -59.27 1.09
CA ASN A 2 -35.63 -59.17 1.86
C ASN A 2 -34.52 -58.72 0.89
N ASP A 3 -33.86 -57.64 1.31
CA ASP A 3 -32.46 -57.25 1.10
C ASP A 3 -31.91 -57.11 -0.32
N ASP A 4 -32.04 -55.88 -0.85
CA ASP A 4 -31.04 -55.27 -1.72
C ASP A 4 -30.56 -53.96 -1.06
N ALA A 5 -29.43 -54.03 -0.37
CA ALA A 5 -28.67 -52.85 0.06
C ALA A 5 -27.80 -52.37 -1.12
N PRO A 6 -27.81 -51.08 -1.50
CA PRO A 6 -26.85 -50.59 -2.49
C PRO A 6 -25.47 -50.42 -1.83
N SER A 7 -24.48 -51.07 -2.43
CA SER A 7 -23.06 -50.91 -2.15
C SER A 7 -22.62 -49.45 -2.30
N GLU A 8 -22.11 -48.85 -1.22
CA GLU A 8 -21.45 -47.54 -1.25
C GLU A 8 -20.14 -47.64 -2.06
N ALA A 9 -20.16 -47.10 -3.28
CA ALA A 9 -18.96 -46.90 -4.06
C ALA A 9 -18.09 -45.83 -3.39
N GLN A 10 -16.94 -46.23 -2.85
CA GLN A 10 -15.91 -45.33 -2.34
C GLN A 10 -15.40 -44.42 -3.47
N ALA A 11 -15.57 -43.11 -3.28
CA ALA A 11 -14.99 -42.10 -4.17
C ALA A 11 -13.45 -42.20 -4.16
N PRO A 12 -12.78 -42.06 -5.31
CA PRO A 12 -11.32 -42.07 -5.35
C PRO A 12 -10.76 -40.86 -4.60
N ALA A 13 -9.78 -41.13 -3.74
CA ALA A 13 -9.05 -40.10 -3.00
C ALA A 13 -8.43 -39.08 -3.96
N GLU A 14 -8.67 -37.79 -3.70
CA GLU A 14 -8.04 -36.70 -4.43
C GLU A 14 -6.50 -36.78 -4.29
N PRO A 15 -5.74 -36.58 -5.37
CA PRO A 15 -4.29 -36.54 -5.27
C PRO A 15 -3.88 -35.33 -4.43
N ASP A 16 -3.13 -35.61 -3.35
CA ASP A 16 -2.49 -34.64 -2.46
C ASP A 16 -1.84 -33.53 -3.31
N GLY A 17 -2.45 -32.36 -3.29
CA GLY A 17 -2.02 -31.19 -4.03
C GLY A 17 -0.61 -30.85 -3.58
N GLY A 18 0.37 -31.23 -4.41
CA GLY A 18 1.79 -31.06 -4.13
C GLY A 18 2.05 -29.68 -3.59
N LYS A 19 2.46 -29.62 -2.32
CA LYS A 19 3.02 -28.41 -1.71
C LYS A 19 4.24 -28.05 -2.54
N THR A 20 4.07 -27.14 -3.49
CA THR A 20 5.17 -26.45 -4.14
C THR A 20 5.99 -25.84 -3.01
N ALA A 21 7.25 -26.25 -2.91
CA ALA A 21 8.18 -25.62 -1.98
C ALA A 21 8.10 -24.10 -2.21
N PRO A 22 8.02 -23.28 -1.15
CA PRO A 22 7.96 -21.84 -1.33
C PRO A 22 9.16 -21.43 -2.19
N ALA A 23 8.89 -20.70 -3.27
CA ALA A 23 9.92 -20.19 -4.16
C ALA A 23 11.02 -19.54 -3.31
N GLU A 24 12.27 -19.96 -3.50
CA GLU A 24 13.39 -19.48 -2.70
C GLU A 24 13.56 -17.98 -2.97
N VAL A 25 13.19 -17.14 -2.00
CA VAL A 25 13.27 -15.68 -2.16
C VAL A 25 14.71 -15.25 -1.99
N GLY A 26 15.31 -14.74 -3.06
CA GLY A 26 16.63 -14.15 -3.04
C GLY A 26 17.58 -14.71 -4.08
N VAL A 27 18.84 -14.36 -3.93
CA VAL A 27 19.96 -14.78 -4.77
C VAL A 27 21.14 -15.17 -3.89
N GLY A 28 21.95 -16.12 -4.35
CA GLY A 28 23.19 -16.51 -3.66
C GLY A 28 24.28 -15.44 -3.74
N PRO A 29 25.49 -15.74 -3.24
CA PRO A 29 26.66 -14.89 -3.41
C PRO A 29 26.88 -14.46 -4.87
N TRP A 30 27.49 -13.29 -5.05
CA TRP A 30 27.84 -12.81 -6.37
C TRP A 30 28.88 -13.72 -7.04
N GLU A 31 28.61 -14.11 -8.28
CA GLU A 31 29.51 -14.91 -9.08
C GLU A 31 30.24 -14.05 -10.12
N GLY A 32 31.56 -14.18 -10.17
CA GLY A 32 32.41 -13.47 -11.12
C GLY A 32 33.12 -12.23 -10.54
N PRO A 33 33.65 -11.34 -11.39
CA PRO A 33 34.34 -10.13 -10.96
C PRO A 33 33.40 -9.22 -10.16
N LEU A 34 33.89 -8.66 -9.05
CA LEU A 34 33.11 -7.74 -8.22
C LEU A 34 32.69 -6.51 -9.04
N PRO A 35 31.41 -6.10 -8.95
CA PRO A 35 30.94 -4.95 -9.71
C PRO A 35 31.50 -3.64 -9.15
N ALA A 36 31.70 -2.67 -10.03
CA ALA A 36 32.16 -1.33 -9.63
C ALA A 36 30.97 -0.48 -9.14
N GLY A 37 31.23 0.42 -8.19
CA GLY A 37 30.28 1.43 -7.71
C GLY A 37 30.06 1.40 -6.20
N GLU A 38 29.65 2.54 -5.64
CA GLU A 38 29.48 2.70 -4.18
C GLU A 38 28.13 2.20 -3.65
N HIS A 39 27.18 1.93 -4.55
CA HIS A 39 25.83 1.47 -4.21
C HIS A 39 25.77 0.00 -3.83
N TRP A 40 26.80 -0.79 -4.17
CA TRP A 40 26.88 -2.21 -3.82
C TRP A 40 27.22 -2.40 -2.34
N ASP A 41 26.56 -3.37 -1.71
CA ASP A 41 26.78 -3.80 -0.35
C ASP A 41 27.75 -5.00 -0.34
N PRO A 42 28.97 -4.87 0.24
CA PRO A 42 29.97 -5.94 0.22
C PRO A 42 29.50 -7.24 0.89
N ASP A 43 28.71 -7.14 1.96
CA ASP A 43 28.25 -8.30 2.71
C ASP A 43 27.20 -9.06 1.90
N LEU A 44 26.29 -8.35 1.25
CA LEU A 44 25.30 -8.99 0.37
C LEU A 44 25.95 -9.63 -0.86
N LEU A 45 26.99 -9.01 -1.42
CA LEU A 45 27.75 -9.61 -2.52
C LEU A 45 28.45 -10.91 -2.06
N ALA A 46 28.98 -10.95 -0.84
CA ALA A 46 29.69 -12.12 -0.31
C ALA A 46 28.76 -13.26 0.12
N ASP A 47 27.64 -12.94 0.77
CA ASP A 47 26.78 -13.92 1.45
C ASP A 47 25.49 -14.24 0.68
N GLY A 48 25.17 -13.41 -0.33
CA GLY A 48 23.91 -13.44 -1.05
C GLY A 48 22.86 -12.49 -0.47
N ASP A 49 21.81 -12.23 -1.27
CA ASP A 49 20.76 -11.28 -0.93
C ASP A 49 19.39 -11.97 -0.87
N ARG A 50 18.92 -12.20 0.36
CA ARG A 50 17.60 -12.81 0.66
C ARG A 50 16.48 -11.80 0.88
N ARG A 51 16.73 -10.50 0.69
CA ARG A 51 15.70 -9.48 0.91
C ARG A 51 14.57 -9.62 -0.11
N ASN A 52 13.39 -9.11 0.20
CA ASN A 52 12.30 -9.08 -0.78
C ASN A 52 12.36 -7.79 -1.62
N VAL A 53 13.37 -7.69 -2.48
CA VAL A 53 13.57 -6.57 -3.41
C VAL A 53 13.55 -7.07 -4.85
N VAL A 54 13.18 -6.20 -5.79
CA VAL A 54 13.24 -6.54 -7.22
C VAL A 54 14.69 -6.70 -7.68
N ASP A 55 14.90 -7.45 -8.77
CA ASP A 55 16.23 -7.86 -9.23
C ASP A 55 17.21 -6.70 -9.43
N LYS A 56 16.72 -5.54 -9.91
CA LYS A 56 17.53 -4.32 -10.06
C LYS A 56 18.28 -3.93 -8.77
N TYR A 57 17.68 -4.14 -7.61
CA TYR A 57 18.22 -3.70 -6.32
C TYR A 57 18.95 -4.80 -5.56
N ARG A 58 19.15 -5.97 -6.17
CA ARG A 58 19.90 -7.05 -5.54
C ARG A 58 21.30 -6.57 -5.22
N TYR A 59 21.77 -6.90 -4.02
CA TYR A 59 23.07 -6.52 -3.50
C TYR A 59 23.27 -5.02 -3.30
N TRP A 60 22.27 -4.17 -3.54
CA TRP A 60 22.40 -2.75 -3.27
C TRP A 60 22.32 -2.49 -1.77
N LYS A 61 23.12 -1.54 -1.29
CA LYS A 61 22.97 -0.94 0.04
C LYS A 61 21.55 -0.41 0.18
N HIS A 62 21.03 -0.50 1.39
CA HIS A 62 19.71 0.02 1.70
C HIS A 62 19.58 1.49 1.26
N GLU A 63 20.51 2.33 1.66
CA GLU A 63 20.46 3.78 1.43
C GLU A 63 20.50 4.10 -0.07
N ALA A 64 21.21 3.28 -0.86
CA ALA A 64 21.25 3.42 -2.31
C ALA A 64 19.89 3.09 -2.97
N ILE A 65 19.17 2.09 -2.45
CA ILE A 65 17.79 1.80 -2.89
C ILE A 65 16.90 2.98 -2.57
N VAL A 66 16.94 3.51 -1.33
CA VAL A 66 16.13 4.67 -0.92
C VAL A 66 16.42 5.87 -1.80
N ALA A 67 17.70 6.18 -2.08
CA ALA A 67 18.08 7.28 -2.96
C ALA A 67 17.56 7.12 -4.40
N ASP A 68 17.63 5.91 -4.99
CA ASP A 68 17.07 5.65 -6.33
C ASP A 68 15.54 5.79 -6.33
N LEU A 69 14.86 5.32 -5.28
CA LEU A 69 13.41 5.51 -5.13
C LEU A 69 13.05 7.00 -5.02
N ASP A 70 13.76 7.76 -4.18
CA ASP A 70 13.51 9.18 -3.93
C ASP A 70 13.64 10.04 -5.19
N SER A 71 14.53 9.66 -6.12
CA SER A 71 14.71 10.37 -7.39
C SER A 71 13.49 10.31 -8.33
N LYS A 72 12.54 9.42 -8.07
CA LYS A 72 11.39 9.14 -8.95
C LYS A 72 10.06 9.03 -8.22
N ARG A 73 10.00 9.34 -6.93
CA ARG A 73 8.74 9.37 -6.19
C ARG A 73 7.78 10.36 -6.83
N HIS A 74 6.52 9.98 -6.85
CA HIS A 74 5.43 10.84 -7.26
C HIS A 74 5.10 11.87 -6.19
N ASP A 75 4.37 12.92 -6.56
CA ASP A 75 4.07 14.06 -5.68
C ASP A 75 2.86 13.82 -4.77
N PHE A 76 2.20 12.65 -4.87
CA PHE A 76 1.11 12.30 -3.96
C PHE A 76 1.62 11.65 -2.68
N HIS A 77 0.91 11.94 -1.60
CA HIS A 77 1.13 11.40 -0.27
C HIS A 77 -0.05 10.52 0.14
N ILE A 78 0.16 9.68 1.16
CA ILE A 78 -0.89 8.88 1.77
C ILE A 78 -0.96 9.19 3.25
N ALA A 79 -2.16 9.38 3.80
CA ALA A 79 -2.36 9.52 5.23
C ALA A 79 -3.39 8.50 5.74
N ILE A 80 -3.18 7.96 6.93
CA ILE A 80 -4.09 6.99 7.55
C ILE A 80 -4.29 7.36 9.01
N GLU A 81 -5.55 7.41 9.43
CA GLU A 81 -5.91 7.56 10.84
C GLU A 81 -5.72 6.26 11.62
N ASN A 82 -5.01 6.32 12.74
CA ASN A 82 -4.65 5.18 13.58
C ASN A 82 -5.11 5.42 15.04
N TRP A 83 -6.42 5.44 15.28
CA TRP A 83 -6.99 5.64 16.62
C TRP A 83 -7.14 4.35 17.41
N GLN A 84 -7.35 3.24 16.70
CA GLN A 84 -7.34 1.86 17.15
C GLN A 84 -6.26 1.13 16.35
N HIS A 85 -5.75 0.02 16.85
CA HIS A 85 -4.67 -0.72 16.19
C HIS A 85 -5.14 -1.29 14.84
N ASP A 86 -5.02 -0.49 13.78
CA ASP A 86 -5.47 -0.85 12.44
C ASP A 86 -4.47 -1.84 11.80
N LEU A 87 -5.01 -2.97 11.34
CA LEU A 87 -4.25 -4.07 10.76
C LEU A 87 -3.81 -3.79 9.31
N ASN A 88 -4.43 -2.80 8.65
CA ASN A 88 -4.23 -2.49 7.24
C ASN A 88 -3.03 -1.58 6.98
N ILE A 89 -2.55 -0.83 7.97
CA ILE A 89 -1.51 0.20 7.79
C ILE A 89 -0.26 -0.39 7.10
N GLY A 90 0.19 -1.58 7.51
CA GLY A 90 1.32 -2.22 6.84
C GLY A 90 1.09 -2.52 5.36
N THR A 91 -0.10 -3.00 5.00
CA THR A 91 -0.46 -3.24 3.60
C THR A 91 -0.50 -1.93 2.82
N VAL A 92 -1.02 -0.85 3.41
CA VAL A 92 -1.03 0.47 2.76
C VAL A 92 0.39 1.01 2.56
N VAL A 93 1.27 0.89 3.55
CA VAL A 93 2.69 1.29 3.42
C VAL A 93 3.38 0.51 2.29
N ARG A 94 3.11 -0.80 2.18
CA ARG A 94 3.64 -1.62 1.08
C ARG A 94 3.13 -1.14 -0.28
N THR A 95 1.85 -0.87 -0.40
CA THR A 95 1.24 -0.36 -1.63
C THR A 95 1.77 1.02 -1.99
N ALA A 96 1.97 1.90 -1.00
CA ALA A 96 2.57 3.21 -1.19
C ALA A 96 4.02 3.11 -1.70
N ASN A 97 4.81 2.16 -1.20
CA ASN A 97 6.15 1.89 -1.75
C ASN A 97 6.07 1.40 -3.20
N ALA A 98 5.14 0.48 -3.51
CA ALA A 98 4.96 -0.07 -4.86
C ALA A 98 4.54 0.98 -5.88
N PHE A 99 3.67 1.93 -5.50
CA PHE A 99 3.28 3.06 -6.34
C PHE A 99 4.16 4.30 -6.18
N LEU A 100 5.31 4.20 -5.49
CA LEU A 100 6.25 5.32 -5.31
C LEU A 100 5.59 6.61 -4.77
N ALA A 101 4.66 6.47 -3.82
CA ALA A 101 4.13 7.60 -3.06
C ALA A 101 5.28 8.36 -2.38
N LYS A 102 5.13 9.68 -2.26
CA LYS A 102 6.14 10.57 -1.69
C LYS A 102 6.49 10.21 -0.25
N GLU A 103 5.46 10.11 0.59
CA GLU A 103 5.55 9.82 2.02
C GLU A 103 4.22 9.26 2.51
N VAL A 104 4.28 8.40 3.54
CA VAL A 104 3.11 7.89 4.26
C VAL A 104 3.00 8.58 5.63
N HIS A 105 1.81 9.04 5.98
CA HIS A 105 1.52 9.78 7.19
C HIS A 105 0.62 8.96 8.11
N ILE A 106 1.07 8.73 9.33
CA ILE A 106 0.29 8.05 10.37
C ILE A 106 -0.24 9.12 11.32
N ILE A 107 -1.57 9.27 11.37
CA ILE A 107 -2.25 10.26 12.23
C ILE A 107 -2.74 9.56 13.50
N GLY A 108 -2.51 10.15 14.67
CA GLY A 108 -2.95 9.60 15.95
C GLY A 108 -1.88 8.71 16.60
N ARG A 109 -2.17 7.42 16.84
CA ARG A 109 -1.22 6.54 17.54
C ARG A 109 0.04 6.34 16.71
N ARG A 110 1.20 6.50 17.35
CA ARG A 110 2.51 6.32 16.69
C ARG A 110 2.81 4.85 16.31
N ARG A 111 2.32 3.89 17.09
CA ARG A 111 2.58 2.46 16.87
C ARG A 111 1.47 1.87 16.00
N TRP A 112 1.87 1.17 14.94
CA TRP A 112 0.99 0.54 13.97
C TRP A 112 1.51 -0.86 13.60
N ASN A 113 0.64 -1.70 13.02
CA ASN A 113 0.99 -3.06 12.66
C ASN A 113 1.82 -3.12 11.36
N ARG A 114 3.11 -3.44 11.50
CA ARG A 114 4.06 -3.53 10.38
C ARG A 114 4.02 -4.84 9.59
N ARG A 115 3.25 -5.83 10.04
CA ARG A 115 3.26 -7.18 9.44
C ARG A 115 2.91 -7.14 7.94
N GLY A 116 1.89 -6.36 7.57
CA GLY A 116 1.48 -6.20 6.17
C GLY A 116 2.52 -5.50 5.29
N ALA A 117 3.47 -4.77 5.88
CA ALA A 117 4.49 -4.05 5.13
C ALA A 117 5.52 -4.99 4.49
N MET A 118 5.68 -6.20 5.00
CA MET A 118 6.68 -7.15 4.50
C MET A 118 8.09 -6.50 4.39
N VAL A 119 8.47 -5.72 5.40
CA VAL A 119 9.76 -4.99 5.50
C VAL A 119 9.91 -3.82 4.51
N THR A 120 8.92 -3.56 3.64
CA THR A 120 8.97 -2.41 2.71
C THR A 120 8.90 -1.05 3.40
N ASP A 121 8.46 -1.01 4.66
CA ASP A 121 8.49 0.17 5.52
C ASP A 121 9.91 0.73 5.73
N ARG A 122 10.94 -0.10 5.51
CA ARG A 122 12.33 0.34 5.52
C ARG A 122 12.69 1.23 4.33
N TYR A 123 12.05 1.02 3.17
CA TYR A 123 12.33 1.74 1.93
C TYR A 123 11.30 2.84 1.62
N GLN A 124 10.40 3.14 2.56
CA GLN A 124 9.35 4.14 2.41
C GLN A 124 9.46 5.16 3.55
N HIS A 125 9.30 6.44 3.21
CA HIS A 125 9.21 7.51 4.19
C HIS A 125 7.90 7.40 4.96
N VAL A 126 7.98 7.36 6.28
CA VAL A 126 6.82 7.30 7.18
C VAL A 126 6.94 8.40 8.23
N ARG A 127 6.00 9.34 8.20
CA ARG A 127 5.87 10.44 9.16
C ARG A 127 4.74 10.17 10.14
N HIS A 128 4.95 10.55 11.39
CA HIS A 128 3.92 10.50 12.43
C HIS A 128 3.41 11.91 12.75
N HIS A 129 2.09 12.03 12.83
CA HIS A 129 1.37 13.22 13.30
C HIS A 129 0.56 12.86 14.54
N PRO A 130 0.78 13.51 15.70
CA PRO A 130 0.03 13.19 16.92
C PRO A 130 -1.48 13.45 16.80
N THR A 131 -1.88 14.48 16.07
CA THR A 131 -3.27 14.91 15.91
C THR A 131 -3.63 15.19 14.45
N VAL A 132 -4.94 15.25 14.16
CA VAL A 132 -5.44 15.71 12.84
C VAL A 132 -4.98 17.13 12.55
N GLN A 133 -4.99 18.00 13.57
CA GLN A 133 -4.59 19.39 13.45
C GLN A 133 -3.11 19.53 13.05
N ASP A 134 -2.22 18.73 13.63
CA ASP A 134 -0.80 18.70 13.24
C ASP A 134 -0.63 18.27 11.78
N PHE A 135 -1.38 17.24 11.36
CA PHE A 135 -1.38 16.76 9.98
C PHE A 135 -1.89 17.81 9.00
N VAL A 136 -3.02 18.47 9.30
CA VAL A 136 -3.63 19.50 8.45
C VAL A 136 -2.69 20.70 8.32
N ALA A 137 -2.10 21.16 9.44
CA ALA A 137 -1.15 22.25 9.43
C ALA A 137 0.09 21.92 8.57
N TRP A 138 0.59 20.68 8.67
CA TRP A 138 1.67 20.21 7.82
C TRP A 138 1.27 20.19 6.34
N ALA A 139 0.13 19.58 5.99
CA ALA A 139 -0.31 19.46 4.60
C ALA A 139 -0.54 20.84 3.94
N GLN A 140 -1.11 21.78 4.69
CA GLN A 140 -1.26 23.17 4.25
C GLN A 140 0.09 23.88 4.07
N GLY A 141 1.04 23.66 4.98
CA GLY A 141 2.40 24.19 4.88
C GLY A 141 3.16 23.68 3.64
N GLU A 142 2.91 22.45 3.23
CA GLU A 142 3.45 21.85 1.99
C GLU A 142 2.63 22.19 0.73
N GLY A 143 1.50 22.89 0.88
CA GLY A 143 0.61 23.24 -0.24
C GLY A 143 -0.09 22.04 -0.88
N LEU A 144 -0.36 20.98 -0.11
CA LEU A 144 -1.01 19.75 -0.58
C LEU A 144 -2.53 19.84 -0.44
N ALA A 145 -3.26 19.43 -1.49
CA ALA A 145 -4.69 19.22 -1.39
C ALA A 145 -5.00 17.98 -0.52
N ILE A 146 -5.80 18.14 0.53
CA ILE A 146 -6.27 17.03 1.37
C ILE A 146 -7.49 16.41 0.70
N ILE A 147 -7.40 15.14 0.30
CA ILE A 147 -8.48 14.40 -0.34
C ILE A 147 -8.86 13.23 0.57
N GLY A 148 -10.06 13.27 1.17
CA GLY A 148 -10.57 12.16 1.96
C GLY A 148 -11.01 11.01 1.05
N ILE A 149 -10.75 9.76 1.44
CA ILE A 149 -11.29 8.56 0.79
C ILE A 149 -12.17 7.82 1.78
N ASP A 150 -13.48 8.04 1.67
CA ASP A 150 -14.50 7.41 2.51
C ASP A 150 -15.91 7.62 1.93
N ILE A 151 -16.94 7.13 2.61
CA ILE A 151 -18.35 7.22 2.21
C ILE A 151 -19.08 8.19 3.14
N PHE A 152 -19.19 9.44 2.71
CA PHE A 152 -20.02 10.50 3.31
C PHE A 152 -21.20 10.84 2.39
N PRO A 153 -22.29 11.44 2.90
CA PRO A 153 -23.45 11.84 2.09
C PRO A 153 -23.11 12.78 0.92
N ASP A 154 -22.03 13.56 1.05
CA ASP A 154 -21.53 14.52 0.06
C ASP A 154 -20.31 14.00 -0.73
N SER A 155 -19.96 12.71 -0.59
CA SER A 155 -18.83 12.13 -1.31
C SER A 155 -19.06 12.10 -2.81
N VAL A 156 -18.01 12.39 -3.56
CA VAL A 156 -17.99 12.34 -5.03
C VAL A 156 -17.37 11.01 -5.49
N PRO A 157 -17.87 10.35 -6.53
CA PRO A 157 -17.24 9.14 -7.05
C PRO A 157 -15.78 9.40 -7.47
N LEU A 158 -14.85 8.58 -6.97
CA LEU A 158 -13.43 8.65 -7.31
C LEU A 158 -13.21 8.55 -8.83
N GLU A 159 -14.02 7.75 -9.49
CA GLU A 159 -13.97 7.48 -10.92
C GLU A 159 -14.23 8.73 -11.78
N SER A 160 -14.95 9.72 -11.24
CA SER A 160 -15.31 10.97 -11.92
C SER A 160 -14.55 12.21 -11.41
N TYR A 161 -13.60 12.04 -10.48
CA TYR A 161 -12.87 13.15 -9.91
C TYR A 161 -11.49 13.36 -10.55
N ASP A 162 -11.19 14.59 -10.99
CA ASP A 162 -9.86 14.92 -11.50
C ASP A 162 -8.87 15.15 -10.34
N LEU A 163 -8.23 14.06 -9.90
CA LEU A 163 -7.31 14.08 -8.76
C LEU A 163 -6.18 15.11 -8.95
N PRO A 164 -5.93 16.01 -7.98
CA PRO A 164 -4.79 16.93 -8.02
C PRO A 164 -3.46 16.17 -8.07
N ARG A 165 -2.46 16.73 -8.75
CA ARG A 165 -1.11 16.16 -8.77
C ARG A 165 -0.46 16.18 -7.38
N ASN A 166 -0.53 17.33 -6.71
CA ASN A 166 0.04 17.55 -5.37
C ASN A 166 -1.08 17.39 -4.33
N CYS A 167 -1.24 16.18 -3.81
CA CYS A 167 -2.28 15.88 -2.84
C CYS A 167 -1.83 14.86 -1.80
N VAL A 168 -2.58 14.79 -0.72
CA VAL A 168 -2.54 13.69 0.24
C VAL A 168 -3.89 12.98 0.24
N LEU A 169 -3.89 11.68 -0.09
CA LEU A 169 -5.07 10.83 -0.02
C LEU A 169 -5.18 10.30 1.41
N VAL A 170 -6.25 10.68 2.11
CA VAL A 170 -6.44 10.38 3.54
C VAL A 170 -7.48 9.29 3.70
N PHE A 171 -7.10 8.24 4.43
CA PHE A 171 -7.94 7.10 4.72
C PHE A 171 -8.32 7.11 6.19
N GLY A 172 -9.61 6.89 6.42
CA GLY A 172 -10.13 6.64 7.75
C GLY A 172 -9.65 5.32 8.32
N GLN A 173 -9.91 5.15 9.61
CA GLN A 173 -9.65 3.87 10.27
C GLN A 173 -10.73 2.85 9.90
N GLU A 174 -10.36 1.57 9.77
CA GLU A 174 -11.35 0.51 9.55
C GLU A 174 -12.44 0.51 10.64
N GLY A 175 -13.71 0.52 10.20
CA GLY A 175 -14.90 0.63 11.03
C GLY A 175 -15.48 2.06 11.03
N PRO A 176 -14.95 2.99 11.84
CA PRO A 176 -15.49 4.35 11.95
C PRO A 176 -15.35 5.20 10.68
N GLY A 177 -14.39 4.89 9.81
CA GLY A 177 -14.06 5.75 8.67
C GLY A 177 -13.21 6.96 9.08
N LEU A 178 -13.26 8.02 8.27
CA LEU A 178 -12.62 9.29 8.49
C LEU A 178 -13.30 10.02 9.64
N THR A 179 -12.50 10.68 10.45
CA THR A 179 -13.00 11.62 11.45
C THR A 179 -13.63 12.85 10.78
N PRO A 180 -14.68 13.46 11.40
CA PRO A 180 -15.25 14.71 10.92
C PRO A 180 -14.20 15.81 10.73
N GLU A 181 -13.18 15.86 11.59
CA GLU A 181 -12.11 16.84 11.51
C GLU A 181 -11.27 16.73 10.23
N VAL A 182 -11.01 15.51 9.75
CA VAL A 182 -10.33 15.31 8.46
C VAL A 182 -11.29 15.63 7.31
N HIS A 183 -12.55 15.21 7.41
CA HIS A 183 -13.57 15.48 6.40
C HIS A 183 -13.77 16.98 6.17
N ASP A 184 -13.88 17.77 7.24
CA ASP A 184 -14.01 19.23 7.19
C ASP A 184 -12.76 19.93 6.61
N ALA A 185 -11.56 19.34 6.80
CA ALA A 185 -10.31 19.86 6.27
C ALA A 185 -10.05 19.44 4.82
N ALA A 186 -10.74 18.41 4.32
CA ALA A 186 -10.57 17.90 2.97
C ALA A 186 -11.21 18.85 1.95
N VAL A 187 -10.53 19.06 0.82
CA VAL A 187 -11.12 19.85 -0.28
C VAL A 187 -12.19 19.05 -1.04
N ALA A 188 -12.14 17.73 -0.93
CA ALA A 188 -13.15 16.79 -1.39
C ALA A 188 -13.02 15.48 -0.62
N THR A 189 -14.16 14.82 -0.40
CA THR A 189 -14.21 13.42 0.02
C THR A 189 -14.68 12.57 -1.15
N LEU A 190 -13.94 11.51 -1.46
CA LEU A 190 -14.20 10.65 -2.59
C LEU A 190 -14.57 9.25 -2.12
N SER A 191 -15.63 8.70 -2.71
CA SER A 191 -16.03 7.31 -2.51
C SER A 191 -15.66 6.46 -3.72
N ILE A 192 -15.32 5.19 -3.49
CA ILE A 192 -15.16 4.22 -4.58
C ILE A 192 -16.53 3.60 -4.84
N GLU A 193 -16.99 3.66 -6.08
CA GLU A 193 -18.31 3.14 -6.43
C GLU A 193 -18.36 1.62 -6.21
N GLN A 194 -19.42 1.16 -5.55
CA GLN A 194 -19.60 -0.23 -5.16
C GLN A 194 -20.95 -0.76 -5.64
N TYR A 195 -20.92 -1.92 -6.29
CA TYR A 195 -22.11 -2.57 -6.85
C TYR A 195 -22.52 -3.86 -6.10
N GLY A 196 -21.89 -4.10 -4.94
CA GLY A 196 -22.09 -5.29 -4.11
C GLY A 196 -23.10 -5.08 -2.97
N SER A 197 -23.22 -6.08 -2.09
CA SER A 197 -24.14 -6.07 -0.94
C SER A 197 -23.52 -5.53 0.36
N THR A 198 -22.22 -5.23 0.37
CA THR A 198 -21.51 -4.70 1.55
C THR A 198 -21.58 -3.19 1.60
N ARG A 199 -21.46 -2.63 2.80
CA ARG A 199 -21.46 -1.17 3.00
C ARG A 199 -20.15 -0.50 2.55
N SER A 200 -19.05 -1.24 2.63
CA SER A 200 -17.72 -0.73 2.27
C SER A 200 -16.79 -1.87 1.86
N ILE A 201 -15.69 -1.51 1.20
CA ILE A 201 -14.54 -2.38 0.95
C ILE A 201 -13.48 -2.19 2.05
N ASN A 202 -12.54 -3.15 2.15
CA ASN A 202 -11.41 -3.04 3.06
C ASN A 202 -10.57 -1.78 2.80
N ALA A 203 -10.10 -1.12 3.87
CA ALA A 203 -9.36 0.14 3.81
C ALA A 203 -8.05 0.03 2.99
N ALA A 204 -7.33 -1.10 3.08
CA ALA A 204 -6.13 -1.30 2.28
C ALA A 204 -6.44 -1.43 0.77
N SER A 205 -7.55 -2.08 0.43
CA SER A 205 -8.05 -2.17 -0.94
C SER A 205 -8.47 -0.80 -1.47
N ALA A 206 -9.18 -0.01 -0.66
CA ALA A 206 -9.54 1.37 -1.01
C ALA A 206 -8.29 2.22 -1.29
N ALA A 207 -7.28 2.11 -0.43
CA ALA A 207 -6.00 2.79 -0.62
C ALA A 207 -5.29 2.39 -1.91
N ALA A 208 -5.26 1.10 -2.24
CA ALA A 208 -4.69 0.64 -3.49
C ALA A 208 -5.42 1.20 -4.72
N ILE A 209 -6.75 1.23 -4.70
CA ILE A 209 -7.57 1.78 -5.79
C ILE A 209 -7.33 3.28 -5.96
N ALA A 210 -7.33 4.05 -4.88
CA ALA A 210 -7.11 5.49 -4.90
C ALA A 210 -5.70 5.86 -5.39
N MET A 211 -4.66 5.15 -4.91
CA MET A 211 -3.29 5.32 -5.41
C MET A 211 -3.19 5.01 -6.90
N HIS A 212 -3.78 3.89 -7.33
CA HIS A 212 -3.76 3.50 -8.74
C HIS A 212 -4.55 4.47 -9.63
N ALA A 213 -5.64 5.06 -9.12
CA ALA A 213 -6.38 6.11 -9.82
C ALA A 213 -5.51 7.35 -10.05
N TRP A 214 -4.73 7.78 -9.05
CA TRP A 214 -3.75 8.85 -9.20
C TRP A 214 -2.70 8.51 -10.27
N ILE A 215 -2.14 7.29 -10.22
CA ILE A 215 -1.16 6.81 -11.21
C ILE A 215 -1.74 6.85 -12.63
N ARG A 216 -2.96 6.34 -12.83
CA ARG A 216 -3.65 6.40 -14.12
C ARG A 216 -3.80 7.83 -14.61
N ARG A 217 -4.17 8.75 -13.72
CA ARG A 217 -4.36 10.15 -14.07
C ARG A 217 -3.07 10.87 -14.46
N HIS A 218 -1.98 10.66 -13.70
CA HIS A 218 -0.77 11.50 -13.79
C HIS A 218 0.43 10.83 -14.46
N ASN A 219 0.49 9.51 -14.47
CA ASN A 219 1.54 8.74 -15.16
C ASN A 219 1.08 8.23 -16.53
N PHE A 220 -0.22 7.91 -16.68
CA PHE A 220 -0.80 7.45 -17.94
C PHE A 220 -1.68 8.49 -18.64
N GLY A 221 -1.85 9.68 -18.05
CA GLY A 221 -2.58 10.79 -18.66
C GLY A 221 -4.08 10.54 -18.83
N GLN A 222 -4.65 9.57 -18.10
CA GLN A 222 -6.06 9.26 -18.22
C GLN A 222 -6.91 10.34 -17.57
N ARG A 223 -7.59 11.13 -18.38
CA ARG A 223 -8.49 12.19 -17.93
C ARG A 223 -9.86 11.62 -17.59
N VAL A 224 -10.52 12.24 -16.63
CA VAL A 224 -11.95 12.06 -16.46
C VAL A 224 -12.66 12.86 -17.54
N THR A 225 -13.57 12.22 -18.27
CA THR A 225 -14.52 12.91 -19.16
C THR A 225 -15.69 13.39 -18.32
N GLY A 226 -15.90 14.70 -18.27
CA GLY A 226 -17.11 15.30 -17.67
C GLY A 226 -18.36 15.08 -18.50
#